data_AF-A0A959RZY2-F1
#
_entry.id   AF-A0A959RZY2-F1
#
_cell.length_a   1.000
_cell.length_b   1.000
_cell.length_c   1.000
_cell.angle_alpha   90.00
_cell.angle_beta   90.00
_cell.angle_gamma   90.00
#
_symmetry.space_group_name_H-M   'P 1'
#
loop_
_entity.id
_entity.type
_entity.pdbx_description
1 polymer ?
#
loop_
_entity_poly.entity_id
_entity_poly.type
_entity_poly.pdbx_seq_one_letter_code
_entity_poly.pdbx_strand_id
1 'polypeptide(L)'
;MLSKAIKDKVEYKYGSTVRYPVECDALAEEISKATGRSISSSTIKRLWGFIEGASAARSYTLDTVAEYCGHSCFDDLIDSFNPEKLTDQTLTKLVASEIDETVILEMCLSDNISVQIQRSTPNSFKVIRSSSDELPNGCCISFSKVEVGFPFFLRLIDQKELKPIALAKVSGVTALKLIAAGE
;
A
#
# COMPACT_ATOMS: atom_id res chain seq x y z
N MET A 1 -6.38 -16.97 2.53
CA MET A 1 -7.23 -16.68 1.34
C MET A 1 -6.51 -15.65 0.50
N LEU A 2 -6.61 -15.70 -0.83
CA LEU A 2 -5.98 -14.69 -1.71
C LEU A 2 -6.75 -13.37 -1.69
N SER A 3 -6.03 -12.25 -1.70
CA SER A 3 -6.59 -10.91 -1.90
C SER A 3 -7.22 -10.79 -3.29
N LYS A 4 -8.26 -9.95 -3.41
CA LYS A 4 -9.01 -9.74 -4.67
C LYS A 4 -8.10 -9.31 -5.84
N ALA A 5 -7.11 -8.47 -5.57
CA ALA A 5 -6.16 -7.97 -6.58
C ALA A 5 -5.31 -9.08 -7.22
N ILE A 6 -4.91 -10.09 -6.42
CA ILE A 6 -4.13 -11.22 -6.92
C ILE A 6 -5.00 -12.13 -7.80
N LYS A 7 -6.25 -12.35 -7.39
CA LYS A 7 -7.22 -13.12 -8.19
C LYS A 7 -7.43 -12.48 -9.55
N ASP A 8 -7.65 -11.16 -9.59
CA ASP A 8 -7.87 -10.40 -10.82
C ASP A 8 -6.69 -10.52 -11.81
N LYS A 9 -5.45 -10.48 -11.30
CA LYS A 9 -4.24 -10.65 -12.12
C LYS A 9 -4.09 -12.07 -12.67
N VAL A 10 -4.43 -13.07 -11.87
CA VAL A 10 -4.46 -14.46 -12.33
C VAL A 10 -5.53 -14.64 -13.40
N GLU A 11 -6.73 -14.07 -13.20
CA GLU A 11 -7.84 -14.09 -14.17
C GLU A 11 -7.46 -13.35 -15.46
N TYR A 12 -6.75 -12.23 -15.36
CA TYR A 12 -6.23 -11.49 -16.51
C TYR A 12 -5.26 -12.34 -17.34
N LYS A 13 -4.34 -13.05 -16.68
CA LYS A 13 -3.37 -13.93 -17.37
C LYS A 13 -4.01 -15.20 -17.91
N TYR A 14 -4.98 -15.74 -17.19
CA TYR A 14 -5.80 -16.88 -17.64
C TYR A 14 -6.76 -16.50 -18.78
N GLY A 15 -7.09 -15.22 -18.93
CA GLY A 15 -8.01 -14.73 -19.96
C GLY A 15 -9.48 -15.08 -19.69
N SER A 16 -9.83 -15.52 -18.48
CA SER A 16 -11.19 -15.89 -18.09
C SER A 16 -11.44 -15.68 -16.60
N THR A 17 -12.68 -15.35 -16.25
CA THR A 17 -13.06 -15.11 -14.84
C THR A 17 -13.48 -16.40 -14.16
N VAL A 18 -12.93 -16.69 -12.99
CA VAL A 18 -13.16 -17.93 -12.23
C VAL A 18 -14.36 -17.72 -11.30
N ARG A 19 -15.56 -17.97 -11.83
CA ARG A 19 -16.83 -17.82 -11.07
C ARG A 19 -17.33 -19.11 -10.45
N TYR A 20 -16.96 -20.26 -11.02
CA TYR A 20 -17.47 -21.56 -10.62
C TYR A 20 -16.33 -22.52 -10.24
N PRO A 21 -16.58 -23.49 -9.35
CA PRO A 21 -15.57 -24.46 -8.93
C PRO A 21 -15.09 -25.38 -10.06
N VAL A 22 -15.86 -25.51 -11.16
CA VAL A 22 -15.43 -26.25 -12.36
C VAL A 22 -14.28 -25.54 -13.08
N GLU A 23 -14.30 -24.20 -13.11
CA GLU A 23 -13.24 -23.38 -13.72
C GLU A 23 -11.93 -23.45 -12.93
N CYS A 24 -11.99 -23.82 -11.64
CA CYS A 24 -10.79 -24.03 -10.83
C CYS A 24 -9.98 -25.25 -11.27
N ASP A 25 -10.60 -26.21 -11.97
CA ASP A 25 -9.90 -27.40 -12.48
C ASP A 25 -9.05 -27.03 -13.70
N ALA A 26 -9.65 -26.34 -14.67
CA ALA A 26 -8.96 -25.79 -15.82
C ALA A 26 -7.85 -24.80 -15.42
N LEU A 27 -8.11 -23.92 -14.45
CA LEU A 27 -7.10 -23.01 -13.93
C LEU A 27 -5.92 -23.75 -13.28
N ALA A 28 -6.19 -24.82 -12.53
CA ALA A 28 -5.14 -25.62 -11.89
C ALA A 28 -4.24 -26.29 -12.92
N GLU A 29 -4.82 -26.86 -13.98
CA GLU A 29 -4.05 -27.41 -15.09
C GLU A 29 -3.21 -26.35 -15.81
N GLU A 30 -3.79 -25.18 -16.11
CA GLU A 30 -3.09 -24.10 -16.79
C GLU A 30 -1.90 -23.60 -15.98
N ILE A 31 -2.11 -23.34 -14.68
CA ILE A 31 -1.05 -22.93 -13.76
C ILE A 31 0.04 -24.00 -13.69
N SER A 32 -0.35 -25.28 -13.60
CA SER A 32 0.61 -26.40 -13.55
C SER A 32 1.42 -26.53 -14.84
N LYS A 33 0.83 -26.28 -16.00
CA LYS A 33 1.51 -26.30 -17.30
C LYS A 33 2.47 -25.13 -17.47
N ALA A 34 2.05 -23.94 -17.05
CA ALA A 34 2.85 -22.72 -17.19
C ALA A 34 4.02 -22.64 -16.21
N THR A 35 3.86 -23.14 -14.99
CA THR A 35 4.92 -23.12 -13.95
C THR A 35 5.71 -24.41 -13.86
N GLY A 36 5.19 -25.52 -14.40
CA GLY A 36 5.76 -26.86 -14.21
C GLY A 36 5.59 -27.41 -12.80
N ARG A 37 4.82 -26.74 -11.93
CA ARG A 37 4.58 -27.13 -10.53
C ARG A 37 3.21 -27.77 -10.36
N SER A 38 3.14 -28.89 -9.63
CA SER A 38 1.87 -29.60 -9.41
C SER A 38 0.96 -28.85 -8.43
N ILE A 39 -0.17 -28.34 -8.90
CA ILE A 39 -1.23 -27.74 -8.08
C ILE A 39 -2.56 -28.46 -8.32
N SER A 40 -3.23 -28.88 -7.26
CA SER A 40 -4.54 -29.56 -7.37
C SER A 40 -5.69 -28.55 -7.39
N SER A 41 -6.78 -28.88 -8.09
CA SER A 41 -7.97 -28.03 -8.16
C SER A 41 -8.62 -27.78 -6.79
N SER A 42 -8.51 -28.74 -5.86
CA SER A 42 -8.90 -28.55 -4.45
C SER A 42 -8.13 -27.41 -3.76
N THR A 43 -6.88 -27.17 -4.14
CA THR A 43 -6.04 -26.11 -3.58
C THR A 43 -6.44 -24.75 -4.13
N ILE A 44 -6.68 -24.65 -5.45
CA ILE A 44 -7.22 -23.43 -6.10
C ILE A 44 -8.58 -23.06 -5.51
N LYS A 45 -9.49 -24.03 -5.34
CA LYS A 45 -10.82 -23.80 -4.73
C LYS A 45 -10.72 -23.19 -3.34
N ARG A 46 -9.75 -23.63 -2.52
CA ARG A 46 -9.46 -23.04 -1.20
C ARG A 46 -8.89 -21.62 -1.31
N LEU A 47 -7.97 -21.39 -2.24
CA LEU A 47 -7.38 -20.07 -2.49
C LEU A 47 -8.42 -19.02 -2.90
N TRP A 48 -9.39 -19.44 -3.73
CA TRP A 48 -10.51 -18.60 -4.18
C TRP A 48 -11.61 -18.42 -3.12
N GLY A 49 -11.66 -19.28 -2.10
CA GLY A 49 -12.66 -19.22 -1.02
C GLY A 49 -13.92 -20.06 -1.29
N PHE A 50 -13.89 -20.97 -2.27
CA PHE A 50 -14.99 -21.90 -2.55
C PHE A 50 -15.09 -23.06 -1.54
N ILE A 51 -14.00 -23.36 -0.83
CA ILE A 51 -13.96 -24.41 0.19
C ILE A 51 -13.38 -23.81 1.47
N GLU A 52 -14.14 -23.89 2.56
CA GLU A 52 -13.67 -23.58 3.90
C GLU A 52 -12.88 -24.77 4.45
N GLY A 53 -11.57 -24.60 4.60
CA GLY A 53 -10.69 -25.67 5.06
C GLY A 53 -9.34 -25.09 5.44
N ALA A 54 -9.09 -25.00 6.74
CA ALA A 54 -7.87 -24.49 7.35
C ALA A 54 -6.66 -25.36 6.98
N SER A 55 -6.03 -25.05 5.86
CA SER A 55 -4.61 -25.28 5.69
C SER A 55 -4.08 -23.98 5.13
N ALA A 56 -3.31 -23.25 5.94
CA ALA A 56 -2.52 -22.13 5.47
C ALA A 56 -1.88 -22.56 4.15
N ALA A 57 -2.25 -21.90 3.05
CA ALA A 57 -1.71 -22.23 1.74
C ALA A 57 -0.19 -22.27 1.91
N ARG A 58 0.42 -23.43 1.64
CA ARG A 58 1.86 -23.58 1.84
C ARG A 58 2.54 -22.53 0.95
N SER A 59 3.65 -21.98 1.42
CA SER A 59 4.49 -21.04 0.67
C SER A 59 4.67 -21.54 -0.77
N TYR A 60 4.96 -22.82 -0.95
CA TYR A 60 5.02 -23.49 -2.24
C TYR A 60 3.86 -23.20 -3.20
N THR A 61 2.60 -23.30 -2.73
CA THR A 61 1.42 -23.04 -3.55
C THR A 61 1.29 -21.56 -3.90
N LEU A 62 1.61 -20.69 -2.94
CA LEU A 62 1.58 -19.24 -3.13
C LEU A 62 2.67 -18.80 -4.13
N ASP A 63 3.88 -19.38 -4.03
CA ASP A 63 4.97 -19.17 -4.96
C ASP A 63 4.64 -19.67 -6.36
N THR A 64 3.91 -20.80 -6.48
CA THR A 64 3.41 -21.27 -7.78
C THR A 64 2.46 -20.25 -8.42
N VAL A 65 1.56 -19.64 -7.64
CA VAL A 65 0.68 -18.58 -8.17
C VAL A 65 1.48 -17.34 -8.57
N ALA A 66 2.53 -17.00 -7.82
CA ALA A 66 3.42 -15.90 -8.14
C ALA A 66 4.19 -16.13 -9.44
N GLU A 67 4.79 -17.30 -9.60
CA GLU A 67 5.52 -17.73 -10.80
C GLU A 67 4.58 -17.73 -12.01
N TYR A 68 3.34 -18.19 -11.82
CA TYR A 68 2.32 -18.09 -12.86
C TYR A 68 2.08 -16.64 -13.27
N CYS A 69 2.00 -15.70 -12.33
CA CYS A 69 1.88 -14.27 -12.63
C CYS A 69 3.17 -13.62 -13.18
N GLY A 70 4.29 -14.33 -13.20
CA GLY A 70 5.59 -13.83 -13.68
C GLY A 70 6.49 -13.26 -12.59
N HIS A 71 6.22 -13.57 -11.32
CA HIS A 71 7.00 -13.14 -10.16
C HIS A 71 7.78 -14.31 -9.56
N SER A 72 8.96 -14.04 -9.00
CA SER A 72 9.85 -15.11 -8.49
C SER A 72 9.33 -15.78 -7.23
N CYS A 73 8.67 -15.01 -6.36
CA CYS A 73 8.12 -15.46 -5.08
C CYS A 73 6.78 -14.79 -4.80
N PHE A 74 5.97 -15.37 -3.91
CA PHE A 74 4.72 -14.75 -3.49
C PHE A 74 4.91 -13.38 -2.81
N ASP A 75 6.01 -13.22 -2.09
CA ASP A 75 6.37 -11.94 -1.48
C ASP A 75 6.61 -10.85 -2.54
N ASP A 76 7.33 -11.18 -3.63
CA ASP A 76 7.58 -10.30 -4.78
C ASP A 76 6.27 -9.96 -5.53
N LEU A 77 5.36 -10.92 -5.61
CA LEU A 77 4.02 -10.65 -6.13
C LEU A 77 3.27 -9.69 -5.22
N ILE A 78 3.26 -9.91 -3.90
CA ILE A 78 2.60 -8.99 -2.95
C ILE A 78 3.25 -7.60 -3.04
N ASP A 79 4.57 -7.52 -3.13
CA ASP A 79 5.33 -6.27 -3.30
C ASP A 79 4.96 -5.57 -4.61
N SER A 80 4.75 -6.30 -5.71
CA SER A 80 4.23 -5.70 -6.94
C SER A 80 2.81 -5.11 -6.81
N PHE A 81 2.02 -5.61 -5.86
CA PHE A 81 0.71 -5.05 -5.48
C PHE A 81 0.80 -4.01 -4.36
N ASN A 82 1.94 -3.93 -3.67
CA ASN A 82 2.18 -3.08 -2.54
C ASN A 82 3.30 -2.09 -2.91
N PRO A 83 2.96 -0.89 -3.42
CA PRO A 83 3.93 0.06 -3.96
C PRO A 83 4.78 0.69 -2.85
N GLU A 84 5.58 -0.10 -2.13
CA GLU A 84 6.34 0.29 -0.94
C GLU A 84 7.83 -0.03 -1.03
N LYS A 85 8.36 -0.44 -2.20
CA LYS A 85 9.81 -0.60 -2.38
C LYS A 85 10.34 -0.18 -3.75
N LEU A 86 10.51 1.12 -3.93
CA LEU A 86 11.73 1.66 -4.55
C LEU A 86 11.81 3.15 -4.25
N THR A 87 12.98 3.61 -3.78
CA THR A 87 13.50 4.99 -3.75
C THR A 87 12.62 5.98 -4.53
N ASP A 88 12.25 7.12 -3.93
CA ASP A 88 11.27 8.11 -4.44
C ASP A 88 9.77 7.76 -4.21
N GLN A 89 9.45 7.10 -3.09
CA GLN A 89 8.16 6.43 -2.88
C GLN A 89 6.98 7.36 -2.66
N THR A 90 5.99 7.28 -3.56
CA THR A 90 4.63 7.80 -3.31
C THR A 90 3.82 6.78 -2.50
N LEU A 91 3.77 6.94 -1.18
CA LEU A 91 3.03 6.11 -0.24
C LEU A 91 1.53 6.33 -0.32
N THR A 92 0.76 5.25 -0.15
CA THR A 92 -0.70 5.31 0.04
C THR A 92 -1.11 5.38 1.51
N LYS A 93 -0.21 5.00 2.42
CA LYS A 93 -0.42 5.02 3.87
C LYS A 93 0.90 5.21 4.59
N LEU A 94 0.88 5.95 5.69
CA LEU A 94 2.07 6.24 6.47
C LEU A 94 1.73 6.35 7.95
N VAL A 95 2.53 5.67 8.77
CA VAL A 95 2.46 5.70 10.23
C VAL A 95 3.62 6.54 10.75
N ALA A 96 3.32 7.54 11.59
CA ALA A 96 4.30 8.50 12.06
C ALA A 96 5.50 7.88 12.80
N SER A 97 5.24 6.76 13.49
CA SER A 97 6.24 6.06 14.30
C SER A 97 7.27 5.27 13.49
N GLU A 98 7.02 4.99 12.21
CA GLU A 98 7.87 4.13 11.37
C GLU A 98 8.86 4.91 10.49
N ILE A 99 8.79 6.23 10.53
CA ILE A 99 9.58 7.11 9.64
C ILE A 99 10.87 7.48 10.36
N ASP A 100 12.00 7.52 9.68
CA ASP A 100 13.25 8.02 10.24
C ASP A 100 13.28 9.56 10.35
N GLU A 101 14.03 10.09 11.32
CA GLU A 101 14.19 11.55 11.52
C GLU A 101 14.99 12.25 10.41
N THR A 102 15.72 11.46 9.62
CA THR A 102 16.49 11.90 8.45
C THR A 102 15.62 12.06 7.20
N VAL A 103 14.36 11.62 7.24
CA VAL A 103 13.47 11.61 6.08
C VAL A 103 12.58 12.86 6.06
N ILE A 104 12.52 13.50 4.89
CA ILE A 104 11.58 14.58 4.59
C ILE A 104 10.36 13.96 3.92
N LEU A 105 9.17 14.36 4.31
CA LEU A 105 7.92 13.90 3.74
C LEU A 105 7.32 15.03 2.93
N GLU A 106 7.07 14.81 1.65
CA GLU A 106 6.33 15.72 0.78
C GLU A 106 4.92 15.19 0.57
N MET A 107 3.92 15.90 1.07
CA MET A 107 2.52 15.51 0.92
C MET A 107 1.76 16.52 0.06
N CYS A 108 1.04 16.01 -0.93
CA CYS A 108 0.19 16.78 -1.83
C CYS A 108 -1.26 16.61 -1.39
N LEU A 109 -1.88 17.71 -0.95
CA LEU A 109 -3.25 17.74 -0.40
C LEU A 109 -4.29 18.04 -1.49
N SER A 110 -3.91 18.80 -2.51
CA SER A 110 -4.73 19.13 -3.68
C SER A 110 -3.82 19.57 -4.82
N ASP A 111 -4.39 19.74 -6.01
CA ASP A 111 -3.66 20.07 -7.26
C ASP A 111 -2.66 21.23 -7.14
N ASN A 112 -2.86 22.12 -6.15
CA ASN A 112 -2.02 23.29 -5.91
C ASN A 112 -1.44 23.39 -4.49
N ILE A 113 -1.63 22.37 -3.64
CA ILE A 113 -1.16 22.39 -2.26
C ILE A 113 -0.20 21.22 -2.02
N SER A 114 1.09 21.53 -1.97
CA SER A 114 2.15 20.65 -1.51
C SER A 114 2.74 21.18 -0.21
N VAL A 115 2.99 20.28 0.75
CA VAL A 115 3.70 20.61 1.99
C VAL A 115 4.78 19.57 2.27
N GLN A 116 5.96 20.05 2.62
CA GLN A 116 7.12 19.27 3.00
C GLN A 116 7.32 19.38 4.52
N ILE A 117 7.37 18.24 5.19
CA ILE A 117 7.47 18.14 6.64
C ILE A 117 8.62 17.20 7.00
N GLN A 118 9.38 17.51 8.03
CA GLN A 118 10.48 16.68 8.52
C GLN A 118 10.14 16.18 9.91
N ARG A 119 10.41 14.90 10.20
CA ARG A 119 10.13 14.34 11.52
C ARG A 119 11.10 14.91 12.55
N SER A 120 10.57 15.49 13.63
CA SER A 120 11.38 15.97 14.76
C SER A 120 11.20 15.11 16.02
N THR A 121 10.08 14.39 16.13
CA THR A 121 9.75 13.50 17.25
C THR A 121 8.88 12.36 16.69
N PRO A 122 8.82 11.16 17.27
CA PRO A 122 8.02 10.03 16.77
C PRO A 122 6.55 10.32 16.43
N ASN A 123 5.97 11.39 16.98
CA ASN A 123 4.60 11.81 16.70
C ASN A 123 4.49 13.29 16.29
N SER A 124 5.62 13.97 16.05
CA SER A 124 5.66 15.40 15.72
C SER A 124 6.60 15.68 14.55
N PHE A 125 6.10 16.45 13.59
CA PHE A 125 6.77 16.83 12.35
C PHE A 125 6.86 18.34 12.27
N LYS A 126 7.96 18.85 11.75
CA LYS A 126 8.19 20.26 11.52
C LYS A 126 7.98 20.56 10.04
N VAL A 127 7.15 21.55 9.72
CA VAL A 127 6.93 21.98 8.35
C VAL A 127 8.18 22.71 7.84
N ILE A 128 8.82 22.15 6.83
CA ILE A 128 10.00 22.72 6.17
C ILE A 128 9.56 23.70 5.08
N ARG A 129 8.60 23.27 4.26
CA ARG A 129 7.99 24.08 3.21
C ARG A 129 6.52 23.81 3.10
N SER A 130 5.75 24.83 2.79
CA SER A 130 4.33 24.71 2.52
C SER A 130 3.91 25.73 1.49
N SER A 131 3.06 25.26 0.58
CA SER A 131 2.39 26.11 -0.41
C SER A 131 1.00 26.55 0.07
N SER A 132 0.61 26.25 1.31
CA SER A 132 -0.68 26.62 1.92
C SER A 132 -0.49 27.54 3.11
N ASP A 133 -1.39 28.52 3.25
CA ASP A 133 -1.49 29.43 4.39
C ASP A 133 -1.91 28.72 5.68
N GLU A 134 -2.62 27.58 5.58
CA GLU A 134 -3.07 26.79 6.73
C GLU A 134 -1.94 26.11 7.51
N LEU A 135 -0.78 25.92 6.86
CA LEU A 135 0.41 25.32 7.45
C LEU A 135 1.57 26.28 7.27
N PRO A 136 1.77 27.28 8.13
CA PRO A 136 2.88 28.19 7.99
C PRO A 136 4.23 27.46 8.06
N ASN A 137 5.18 27.90 7.21
CA ASN A 137 6.55 27.39 7.20
C ASN A 137 7.17 27.49 8.62
N GLY A 138 7.79 26.42 9.09
CA GLY A 138 8.42 26.35 10.41
C GLY A 138 7.48 25.93 11.55
N CYS A 139 6.19 25.69 11.28
CA CYS A 139 5.24 25.24 12.29
C CYS A 139 5.43 23.75 12.64
N CYS A 140 5.13 23.37 13.87
CA CYS A 140 5.15 21.97 14.32
C CYS A 140 3.76 21.37 14.25
N ILE A 141 3.64 20.17 13.69
CA ILE A 141 2.40 19.43 13.57
C ILE A 141 2.55 18.03 14.17
N SER A 142 1.44 17.45 14.64
CA SER A 142 1.40 16.09 15.16
C SER A 142 0.25 15.31 14.57
N PHE A 143 0.56 14.12 14.04
CA PHE A 143 -0.40 13.14 13.55
C PHE A 143 0.14 11.74 13.84
N SER A 144 -0.76 10.78 13.98
CA SER A 144 -0.38 9.38 14.24
C SER A 144 -0.31 8.56 12.94
N LYS A 145 -1.19 8.85 11.99
CA LYS A 145 -1.31 8.15 10.71
C LYS A 145 -1.86 9.06 9.62
N VAL A 146 -1.54 8.76 8.37
CA VAL A 146 -2.05 9.46 7.18
C VAL A 146 -2.23 8.46 6.04
N GLU A 147 -3.31 8.63 5.28
CA GLU A 147 -3.75 7.71 4.23
C GLU A 147 -4.15 8.54 3.00
N VAL A 148 -3.63 8.21 1.82
CA VAL A 148 -3.95 8.83 0.53
C VAL A 148 -5.40 8.52 0.17
N GLY A 149 -6.13 9.51 -0.34
CA GLY A 149 -7.56 9.45 -0.61
C GLY A 149 -8.45 9.69 0.61
N PHE A 150 -7.87 9.86 1.81
CA PHE A 150 -8.61 10.16 3.03
C PHE A 150 -8.35 11.59 3.53
N PRO A 151 -9.33 12.20 4.22
CA PRO A 151 -9.14 13.50 4.87
C PRO A 151 -8.04 13.42 5.92
N PHE A 152 -7.13 14.39 5.88
CA PHE A 152 -5.95 14.40 6.74
C PHE A 152 -6.22 15.20 8.01
N PHE A 153 -6.19 14.51 9.15
CA PHE A 153 -6.38 15.13 10.47
C PHE A 153 -5.04 15.22 11.18
N LEU A 154 -4.66 16.45 11.53
CA LEU A 154 -3.44 16.73 12.27
C LEU A 154 -3.71 17.75 13.36
N ARG A 155 -2.77 17.85 14.30
CA ARG A 155 -2.78 18.86 15.36
C ARG A 155 -1.63 19.82 15.15
N LEU A 156 -1.92 21.11 15.07
CA LEU A 156 -0.91 22.16 15.11
C LEU A 156 -0.43 22.32 16.55
N ILE A 157 0.88 22.32 16.73
CA ILE A 157 1.59 22.60 17.98
C ILE A 157 2.23 23.97 17.80
N ASP A 158 1.42 25.03 17.92
CA ASP A 158 1.94 26.38 18.09
C ASP A 158 2.17 26.64 19.59
N GLN A 159 3.09 27.54 19.96
CA GLN A 159 3.77 27.64 21.27
C GLN A 159 2.86 27.83 22.52
N LYS A 160 1.53 27.71 22.40
CA LYS A 160 0.60 27.73 23.53
C LYS A 160 -0.72 26.94 23.36
N GLU A 161 -1.13 26.54 22.16
CA GLU A 161 -2.42 25.86 21.93
C GLU A 161 -2.34 24.72 20.91
N LEU A 162 -2.95 23.58 21.27
CA LEU A 162 -3.14 22.44 20.38
C LEU A 162 -4.41 22.64 19.56
N LYS A 163 -4.28 23.16 18.34
CA LYS A 163 -5.41 23.36 17.44
C LYS A 163 -5.56 22.17 16.49
N PRO A 164 -6.65 21.38 16.54
CA PRO A 164 -6.91 20.36 15.54
C PRO A 164 -7.27 21.04 14.21
N ILE A 165 -6.60 20.63 13.14
CA ILE A 165 -6.88 21.10 11.78
C ILE A 165 -7.10 19.89 10.88
N ALA A 166 -8.07 20.02 9.97
CA ALA A 166 -8.45 18.99 9.03
C ALA A 166 -8.15 19.50 7.62
N LEU A 167 -7.09 18.98 7.01
CA LEU A 167 -6.67 19.33 5.66
C LEU A 167 -7.20 18.31 4.66
N ALA A 168 -7.30 18.72 3.39
CA ALA A 168 -7.82 17.91 2.30
C ALA A 168 -9.18 17.25 2.61
N LYS A 169 -10.07 18.00 3.27
CA LYS A 169 -11.39 17.54 3.71
C LYS A 169 -12.30 17.08 2.56
N VAL A 170 -12.06 17.60 1.35
CA VAL A 170 -12.87 17.36 0.14
C VAL A 170 -12.16 16.44 -0.87
N SER A 171 -10.83 16.54 -1.00
CA SER A 171 -10.06 15.81 -2.03
C SER A 171 -9.23 14.65 -1.47
N GLY A 172 -9.06 14.57 -0.15
CA GLY A 172 -8.10 13.66 0.49
C GLY A 172 -6.64 13.99 0.16
N VAL A 173 -5.70 13.40 0.89
CA VAL A 173 -4.29 13.48 0.49
C VAL A 173 -4.17 12.83 -0.89
N THR A 174 -3.74 13.59 -1.89
CA THR A 174 -3.68 13.12 -3.28
C THR A 174 -2.40 12.32 -3.54
N ALA A 175 -1.30 12.69 -2.88
CA ALA A 175 -0.05 11.95 -2.96
C ALA A 175 0.77 12.18 -1.70
N LEU A 176 1.57 11.19 -1.30
CA LEU A 176 2.46 11.30 -0.16
C LEU A 176 3.80 10.74 -0.56
N LYS A 177 4.87 11.54 -0.56
CA LYS A 177 6.19 11.16 -1.01
C LYS A 177 7.20 11.21 0.13
N LEU A 178 8.08 10.23 0.21
CA LEU A 178 9.26 10.30 1.06
C LEU A 178 10.44 10.80 0.23
N ILE A 179 11.06 11.88 0.70
CA ILE A 179 12.29 12.45 0.17
C ILE A 179 13.37 12.16 1.22
N ALA A 180 14.29 11.24 0.92
CA ALA A 180 15.49 11.11 1.73
C ALA A 180 16.27 12.43 1.66
N ALA A 181 16.65 13.01 2.80
CA ALA A 181 17.55 14.15 2.79
C ALA A 181 18.89 13.68 2.22
N GLY A 182 19.14 14.00 0.95
CA GLY A 182 20.43 13.76 0.31
C GLY A 182 21.51 14.56 1.03
N GLU A 183 22.62 13.88 1.32
CA GLU A 183 23.89 14.39 1.84
C GLU A 183 24.38 15.71 1.20
#